data_AF-A0A6P4B965-F1
#
_entry.id   AF-A0A6P4B965-F1
#
_cell.length_a   1.000
_cell.length_b   1.000
_cell.length_c   1.000
_cell.angle_alpha   90.00
_cell.angle_beta   90.00
_cell.angle_gamma   90.00
#
_symmetry.space_group_name_H-M   'P 1'
#
loop_
_entity.id
_entity.type
_entity.pdbx_description
1 polymer ?
#
loop_
_entity_poly.entity_id
_entity_poly.type
_entity_poly.pdbx_seq_one_letter_code
_entity_poly.pdbx_strand_id
1 'polypeptide(L)'
;MTRKKVKLAYIKNDVARKATFKKRKKGLMKKLSELSILCGIETCTIICSPYEKKPEVWPSTMGVHKTLARFRKMPESDQSKNMMSQESYLRKNIEKMEEQLKKQHKENHEKEIEQMMYQSLAGDKLIKAMTNVELNELGKLVEKNIMEIGEKIESLKKIMRTPPPPPPPPQRLRTKLQILRARQHVN
;
A
#
# COMPACT_ATOMS: atom_id res chain seq x y z
N MET A 1 -7.84 22.00 -9.12
CA MET A 1 -6.59 22.10 -8.33
C MET A 1 -6.30 20.77 -7.65
N THR A 2 -5.24 20.09 -8.06
CA THR A 2 -4.85 18.77 -7.53
C THR A 2 -4.37 18.92 -6.08
N ARG A 3 -5.03 18.24 -5.14
CA ARG A 3 -4.71 18.29 -3.72
C ARG A 3 -3.36 17.63 -3.49
N LYS A 4 -2.30 18.40 -3.20
CA LYS A 4 -1.00 17.84 -2.79
C LYS A 4 -1.18 16.99 -1.53
N LYS A 5 -0.58 15.79 -1.53
CA LYS A 5 -0.55 14.92 -0.36
C LYS A 5 0.17 15.64 0.79
N VAL A 6 -0.50 15.76 1.93
CA VAL A 6 0.05 16.46 3.11
C VAL A 6 0.85 15.46 3.95
N LYS A 7 2.08 15.83 4.33
CA LYS A 7 2.88 15.05 5.30
C LYS A 7 2.26 15.17 6.69
N LEU A 8 2.09 14.04 7.39
CA LEU A 8 1.58 14.01 8.77
C LEU A 8 2.71 14.31 9.77
N ALA A 9 3.23 15.53 9.72
CA ALA A 9 4.28 16.02 10.62
C ALA A 9 3.87 17.38 11.23
N TYR A 10 4.59 17.81 12.26
CA TYR A 10 4.37 19.11 12.87
C TYR A 10 4.57 20.26 11.86
N ILE A 11 3.57 21.13 11.73
CA ILE A 11 3.63 22.28 10.81
C ILE A 11 4.42 23.39 11.51
N LYS A 12 5.66 23.65 11.07
CA LYS A 12 6.55 24.64 11.69
C LYS A 12 6.02 26.08 11.60
N ASN A 13 5.50 26.48 10.43
CA ASN A 13 4.93 27.81 10.21
C ASN A 13 3.64 28.00 11.05
N ASP A 14 3.65 28.96 11.97
CA ASP A 14 2.55 29.14 12.92
C ASP A 14 1.23 29.57 12.25
N VAL A 15 1.28 30.49 11.29
CA VAL A 15 0.08 30.96 10.58
C VAL A 15 -0.58 29.80 9.84
N ALA A 16 0.21 29.00 9.11
CA ALA A 16 -0.27 27.82 8.40
C ALA A 16 -0.77 26.74 9.37
N ARG A 17 -0.10 26.55 10.52
CA ARG A 17 -0.51 25.62 11.57
C ARG A 17 -1.84 26.02 12.17
N LYS A 18 -2.03 27.29 12.54
CA LYS A 18 -3.28 27.85 13.09
C LYS A 18 -4.44 27.75 12.10
N ALA A 19 -4.21 28.08 10.84
CA ALA A 19 -5.22 27.95 9.79
C ALA A 19 -5.61 26.48 9.56
N THR A 20 -4.62 25.57 9.55
CA THR A 20 -4.87 24.14 9.41
C THR A 20 -5.59 23.55 10.62
N PHE A 21 -5.22 23.95 11.84
CA PHE A 21 -5.88 23.57 13.08
C PHE A 21 -7.37 23.91 13.03
N LYS A 22 -7.72 25.17 12.72
CA LYS A 22 -9.13 25.60 12.60
C LYS A 22 -9.90 24.78 11.58
N LYS A 23 -9.34 24.55 10.38
CA LYS A 23 -9.99 23.75 9.33
C LYS A 23 -10.17 22.28 9.73
N ARG A 24 -9.13 21.66 10.29
CA ARG A 24 -9.17 20.25 10.71
C ARG A 24 -10.07 20.03 11.92
N LYS A 25 -10.05 20.93 12.91
CA LYS A 25 -10.95 20.91 14.06
C LYS A 25 -12.41 20.91 13.62
N LYS A 26 -12.79 21.86 12.76
CA LYS A 26 -14.16 21.91 12.19
C LYS A 26 -14.53 20.62 11.45
N GLY A 27 -13.61 20.09 10.65
CA GLY A 27 -13.81 18.82 9.93
C GLY A 27 -13.97 17.61 10.85
N LEU A 28 -13.16 17.53 11.91
CA LEU A 28 -13.23 16.47 12.92
C LEU A 28 -14.59 16.50 13.64
N MET A 29 -15.02 17.67 14.10
CA MET A 29 -16.29 17.85 14.80
C MET A 29 -17.48 17.47 13.92
N LYS A 30 -17.46 17.86 12.64
CA LYS A 30 -18.46 17.45 11.66
C LYS A 30 -18.49 15.93 11.50
N LYS A 31 -17.33 15.29 11.36
CA LYS A 31 -17.23 13.83 11.18
C LYS A 31 -17.68 13.06 12.42
N LEU A 32 -17.38 13.53 13.62
CA LEU A 32 -17.91 12.94 14.85
C LEU A 32 -19.43 13.06 14.93
N SER A 33 -19.98 14.24 14.61
CA SER A 33 -21.44 14.43 14.59
C SER A 33 -22.11 13.49 13.58
N GLU A 34 -21.57 13.39 12.37
CA GLU A 34 -22.06 12.45 11.35
C GLU A 34 -21.98 11.00 11.85
N LEU A 35 -20.86 10.59 12.44
CA LEU A 35 -20.66 9.24 12.96
C LEU A 35 -21.64 8.92 14.10
N SER A 36 -21.83 9.85 15.04
CA SER A 36 -22.76 9.69 16.15
C SER A 36 -24.19 9.53 15.68
N ILE A 37 -24.62 10.35 14.70
CA ILE A 37 -25.97 10.29 14.13
C ILE A 37 -26.18 9.02 13.31
N LEU A 38 -25.26 8.70 12.39
CA LEU A 38 -25.44 7.59 11.44
C LEU A 38 -25.35 6.22 12.11
N CYS A 39 -24.51 6.10 13.13
CA CYS A 39 -24.29 4.82 13.81
C CYS A 39 -25.01 4.73 15.16
N GLY A 40 -25.67 5.80 15.61
CA GLY A 40 -26.34 5.82 16.92
C GLY A 40 -25.38 5.63 18.09
N ILE A 41 -24.11 6.01 17.94
CA ILE A 41 -23.08 5.82 18.98
C ILE A 41 -22.85 7.10 19.78
N GLU A 42 -22.64 6.94 21.09
CA GLU A 42 -22.22 8.02 21.96
C GLU A 42 -20.72 8.30 21.76
N THR A 43 -20.39 9.54 21.40
CA THR A 43 -19.01 9.97 21.18
C THR A 43 -18.78 11.34 21.79
N CYS A 44 -17.54 11.62 22.17
CA CYS A 44 -17.16 12.90 22.73
C CYS A 44 -15.73 13.28 22.31
N THR A 45 -15.43 14.58 22.27
CA THR A 45 -14.08 15.10 22.02
C THR A 45 -13.70 16.18 23.01
N ILE A 46 -12.42 16.18 23.35
CA ILE A 46 -11.76 17.22 24.14
C ILE A 46 -10.53 17.65 23.33
N ILE A 47 -10.47 18.91 22.90
CA ILE A 47 -9.40 19.44 22.06
C ILE A 47 -8.71 20.59 22.79
N CYS A 48 -7.47 20.35 23.21
CA CYS A 48 -6.60 21.38 23.77
C CYS A 48 -5.77 22.03 22.65
N SER A 49 -5.59 23.33 22.73
CA SER A 49 -4.91 24.12 21.70
C SER A 49 -4.09 25.23 22.32
N PRO A 50 -2.89 25.55 21.80
CA PRO A 50 -2.15 26.74 22.24
C PRO A 50 -2.83 28.05 21.80
N TYR A 51 -3.84 27.99 20.94
CA TYR A 51 -4.52 29.16 20.40
C TYR A 51 -5.75 29.59 21.21
N GLU A 52 -6.20 28.76 22.15
CA GLU A 52 -7.43 28.94 22.91
C GLU A 52 -7.13 28.69 24.40
N LYS A 53 -7.62 29.54 25.30
CA LYS A 53 -7.34 29.42 26.75
C LYS A 53 -8.02 28.23 27.41
N LYS A 54 -9.15 27.79 26.86
CA LYS A 54 -9.95 26.67 27.37
C LYS A 54 -10.00 25.56 26.32
N PRO A 55 -10.05 24.28 26.73
CA PRO A 55 -10.30 23.19 25.80
C PRO A 55 -11.65 23.37 25.10
N GLU A 56 -11.69 23.07 23.81
CA GLU A 56 -12.95 22.93 23.09
C GLU A 56 -13.51 21.52 23.31
N VAL A 57 -14.79 21.45 23.63
CA VAL A 57 -15.48 20.21 24.00
C VAL A 57 -16.71 20.00 23.15
N TRP A 58 -17.04 18.74 22.85
CA TRP A 58 -18.25 18.35 22.13
C TRP A 58 -18.75 17.00 22.62
N PRO A 59 -20.07 16.77 22.71
CA PRO A 59 -21.17 17.63 22.23
C PRO A 59 -21.49 18.83 23.13
N SER A 60 -21.27 18.68 24.43
CA SER A 60 -21.36 19.74 25.44
C SER A 60 -20.51 19.33 26.64
N THR A 61 -20.21 20.24 27.57
CA THR A 61 -19.47 19.90 28.79
C THR A 61 -20.14 18.75 29.54
N MET A 62 -21.47 18.81 29.74
CA MET A 62 -22.22 17.72 30.37
C MET A 62 -22.20 16.43 29.56
N GLY A 63 -22.32 16.53 28.22
CA GLY A 63 -22.26 15.37 27.33
C GLY A 63 -20.93 14.64 27.43
N VAL A 64 -19.81 15.38 27.37
CA VAL A 64 -18.46 14.81 27.56
C VAL A 64 -18.35 14.12 28.92
N HIS A 65 -18.81 14.75 30.00
CA HIS A 65 -18.76 14.14 31.33
C HIS A 65 -19.58 12.84 31.39
N LYS A 66 -20.77 12.81 30.79
CA LYS A 66 -21.60 11.60 30.70
C LYS A 66 -20.88 10.48 29.96
N THR A 67 -20.34 10.77 28.78
CA THR A 67 -19.61 9.79 27.96
C THR A 67 -18.36 9.28 28.68
N LEU A 68 -17.60 10.17 29.32
CA LEU A 68 -16.41 9.80 30.08
C LEU A 68 -16.73 8.96 31.32
N ALA A 69 -17.81 9.29 32.03
CA ALA A 69 -18.28 8.52 33.18
C ALA A 69 -18.71 7.11 32.75
N ARG A 70 -19.40 6.98 31.61
CA ARG A 70 -19.74 5.67 31.03
C ARG A 70 -18.48 4.90 30.63
N PHE A 71 -17.51 5.55 29.99
CA PHE A 71 -16.24 4.94 29.59
C PHE A 71 -15.48 4.37 30.79
N ARG A 72 -15.35 5.13 31.88
CA ARG A 72 -14.65 4.71 33.11
C ARG A 72 -15.33 3.55 33.85
N LYS A 73 -16.63 3.32 33.62
CA LYS A 73 -17.37 2.19 34.19
C LYS A 73 -17.19 0.89 33.42
N MET A 74 -16.60 0.93 32.23
CA MET A 74 -16.36 -0.28 31.43
C MET A 74 -15.17 -1.08 31.99
N PRO A 75 -15.11 -2.41 31.77
CA PRO A 75 -13.93 -3.21 32.07
C PRO A 75 -12.66 -2.65 31.41
N GLU A 76 -11.50 -2.79 32.06
CA GLU A 76 -10.23 -2.26 31.55
C GLU A 76 -9.84 -2.84 30.18
N SER A 77 -10.17 -4.11 29.94
CA SER A 77 -10.00 -4.76 28.64
C SER A 77 -10.76 -4.05 27.52
N ASP A 78 -11.97 -3.57 27.80
CA ASP A 78 -12.80 -2.86 26.82
C ASP A 78 -12.37 -1.41 26.64
N GLN A 79 -11.89 -0.77 27.71
CA GLN A 79 -11.33 0.58 27.65
C GLN A 79 -10.09 0.65 26.73
N SER A 80 -9.22 -0.36 26.80
CA SER A 80 -7.94 -0.38 26.09
C SER A 80 -7.98 -1.05 24.71
N LYS A 81 -8.98 -1.89 24.42
CA LYS A 81 -9.10 -2.71 23.18
C LYS A 81 -8.77 -1.96 21.88
N ASN A 82 -9.23 -0.71 21.76
CA ASN A 82 -9.02 0.13 20.58
C ASN A 82 -8.37 1.47 20.93
N MET A 83 -7.70 1.56 22.08
CA MET A 83 -7.07 2.79 22.51
C MET A 83 -5.84 3.09 21.64
N MET A 84 -5.83 4.27 21.04
CA MET A 84 -4.71 4.78 20.26
C MET A 84 -4.18 6.03 20.95
N SER A 85 -2.94 5.99 21.41
CA SER A 85 -2.26 7.16 21.96
C SER A 85 -1.39 7.82 20.90
N GLN A 86 -0.98 9.06 21.15
CA GLN A 86 -0.02 9.73 20.28
C GLN A 86 1.30 8.93 20.24
N GLU A 87 1.73 8.38 21.37
CA GLU A 87 2.93 7.59 21.47
C GLU A 87 2.83 6.29 20.67
N SER A 88 1.76 5.50 20.83
CA SER A 88 1.60 4.24 20.10
C SER A 88 1.48 4.48 18.59
N TYR A 89 0.82 5.57 18.20
CA TYR A 89 0.76 6.00 16.79
C TYR A 89 2.15 6.36 16.24
N LEU A 90 2.95 7.11 16.99
CA LEU A 90 4.29 7.50 16.58
C LEU A 90 5.23 6.29 16.50
N ARG A 91 5.19 5.38 17.48
CA ARG A 91 5.97 4.12 17.46
C ARG A 91 5.66 3.30 16.19
N LYS A 92 4.37 3.10 15.87
CA LYS A 92 3.95 2.39 14.66
C LYS A 92 4.42 3.07 13.37
N ASN A 93 4.44 4.40 13.35
CA ASN A 93 4.98 5.13 12.20
C ASN A 93 6.49 5.00 12.07
N ILE A 94 7.22 4.99 13.18
CA ILE A 94 8.68 4.79 13.20
C ILE A 94 8.99 3.40 12.63
N GLU A 95 8.36 2.35 13.16
CA GLU A 95 8.52 0.98 12.68
C GLU A 95 8.25 0.87 11.16
N LYS A 96 7.16 1.47 10.69
CA LYS A 96 6.84 1.51 9.26
C LYS A 96 7.92 2.22 8.43
N MET A 97 8.47 3.32 8.94
CA MET A 97 9.53 4.05 8.24
C MET A 97 10.85 3.27 8.25
N GLU A 98 11.16 2.55 9.32
CA GLU A 98 12.32 1.66 9.43
C GLU A 98 12.22 0.48 8.44
N GLU A 99 11.04 -0.12 8.29
CA GLU A 99 10.79 -1.14 7.27
C GLU A 99 11.00 -0.60 5.85
N GLN A 100 10.49 0.60 5.57
CA GLN A 100 10.68 1.26 4.28
C GLN A 100 12.15 1.56 4.02
N LEU A 101 12.88 2.03 5.03
CA LEU A 101 14.30 2.29 4.94
C LEU A 101 15.09 1.00 4.68
N LYS A 102 14.78 -0.09 5.39
CA LYS A 102 15.39 -1.40 5.16
C LYS A 102 15.15 -1.91 3.74
N LYS A 103 13.93 -1.73 3.22
CA LYS A 103 13.60 -2.08 1.84
C LYS A 103 14.42 -1.26 0.85
N GLN A 104 14.54 0.05 1.05
CA GLN A 104 15.34 0.92 0.20
C GLN A 104 16.83 0.56 0.24
N HIS A 105 17.38 0.23 1.40
CA HIS A 105 18.76 -0.26 1.50
C HIS A 105 18.97 -1.54 0.70
N LYS A 106 18.04 -2.48 0.78
CA LYS A 106 18.11 -3.71 -0.02
C LYS A 106 18.05 -3.42 -1.52
N GLU A 107 17.10 -2.60 -1.96
CA GLU A 107 16.98 -2.22 -3.39
C GLU A 107 18.22 -1.48 -3.91
N ASN A 108 18.82 -0.60 -3.09
CA ASN A 108 20.06 0.09 -3.45
C ASN A 108 21.22 -0.89 -3.54
N HIS A 109 21.36 -1.79 -2.57
CA HIS A 109 22.41 -2.80 -2.55
C HIS A 109 22.32 -3.73 -3.77
N GLU A 110 21.12 -4.19 -4.13
CA GLU A 110 20.90 -4.99 -5.34
C GLU A 110 21.38 -4.26 -6.61
N LYS A 111 21.07 -2.96 -6.72
CA LYS A 111 21.54 -2.12 -7.84
C LYS A 111 23.05 -1.89 -7.83
N GLU A 112 23.66 -1.74 -6.66
CA GLU A 112 25.11 -1.58 -6.53
C GLU A 112 25.84 -2.84 -7.01
N ILE A 113 25.37 -4.03 -6.62
CA ILE A 113 25.97 -5.30 -7.08
C ILE A 113 25.71 -5.49 -8.59
N GLU A 114 24.52 -5.17 -9.08
CA GLU A 114 24.21 -5.24 -10.51
C GLU A 114 25.11 -4.30 -11.34
N GLN A 115 25.30 -3.07 -10.88
CA GLN A 115 26.21 -2.11 -11.51
C GLN A 115 27.66 -2.62 -11.51
N MET A 116 28.10 -3.23 -10.40
CA MET A 116 29.41 -3.84 -10.26
C MET A 116 29.62 -5.00 -11.26
N MET A 117 28.60 -5.84 -11.46
CA MET A 117 28.61 -6.90 -12.47
C MET A 117 28.81 -6.32 -13.88
N TYR A 118 28.07 -5.29 -14.24
CA TYR A 118 28.20 -4.65 -15.56
C TYR A 118 29.58 -4.03 -15.79
N GLN A 119 30.15 -3.35 -14.78
CA GLN A 119 31.50 -2.79 -14.85
C GLN A 119 32.56 -3.88 -15.04
N SER A 120 32.40 -5.01 -14.34
CA SER A 120 33.30 -6.16 -14.45
C SER A 120 33.27 -6.76 -15.87
N LEU A 121 32.08 -6.88 -16.46
CA LEU A 121 31.89 -7.38 -17.83
C LEU A 121 32.44 -6.42 -18.90
N ALA A 122 32.44 -5.11 -18.63
CA ALA A 122 33.00 -4.10 -19.53
C ALA A 122 34.54 -4.11 -19.59
N GLY A 123 35.21 -4.99 -18.84
CA GLY A 123 36.66 -5.12 -18.82
C GLY A 123 37.36 -4.11 -17.90
N ASP A 124 36.61 -3.47 -17.00
CA ASP A 124 37.18 -2.53 -16.05
C ASP A 124 37.98 -3.28 -14.96
N LYS A 125 39.19 -2.80 -14.61
CA LYS A 125 40.15 -3.51 -13.73
C LYS A 125 39.73 -3.56 -12.25
N LEU A 126 38.50 -3.19 -11.93
CA LEU A 126 37.98 -3.01 -10.57
C LEU A 126 37.85 -4.32 -9.78
N ILE A 127 37.81 -5.49 -10.42
CA ILE A 127 37.74 -6.79 -9.72
C ILE A 127 38.92 -6.96 -8.73
N LYS A 128 40.10 -6.42 -9.05
CA LYS A 128 41.27 -6.47 -8.15
C LYS A 128 41.20 -5.50 -6.98
N ALA A 129 40.33 -4.49 -7.05
CA ALA A 129 40.16 -3.46 -6.02
C ALA A 129 38.97 -3.75 -5.08
N MET A 130 38.17 -4.78 -5.38
CA MET A 130 37.04 -5.18 -4.54
C MET A 130 37.52 -5.81 -3.24
N THR A 131 36.74 -5.61 -2.18
CA THR A 131 36.87 -6.33 -0.93
C THR A 131 36.40 -7.78 -1.09
N ASN A 132 36.87 -8.68 -0.21
CA ASN A 132 36.41 -10.07 -0.18
C ASN A 132 34.89 -10.19 0.03
N VAL A 133 34.28 -9.23 0.73
CA VAL A 133 32.82 -9.20 0.97
C VAL A 133 32.09 -8.88 -0.33
N GLU A 134 32.51 -7.85 -1.06
CA GLU A 134 31.92 -7.48 -2.36
C GLU A 134 32.07 -8.59 -3.39
N LEU A 135 33.24 -9.25 -3.42
CA LEU A 135 33.49 -10.37 -4.33
C LEU A 135 32.57 -11.57 -4.04
N ASN A 136 32.32 -11.86 -2.77
CA ASN A 136 31.41 -12.93 -2.35
C ASN A 136 29.94 -12.60 -2.69
N GLU A 137 29.51 -11.35 -2.50
CA GLU A 137 28.17 -10.91 -2.90
C GLU A 137 27.98 -10.96 -4.43
N LEU A 138 29.00 -10.57 -5.19
CA LEU A 138 28.99 -10.72 -6.65
C LEU A 138 28.90 -12.19 -7.07
N GLY A 139 29.64 -13.08 -6.41
CA GLY A 139 29.56 -14.53 -6.63
C GLY A 139 28.14 -15.08 -6.45
N LYS A 140 27.47 -14.73 -5.35
CA LYS A 140 26.07 -15.12 -5.10
C LYS A 140 25.12 -14.62 -6.19
N LEU A 141 25.31 -13.39 -6.69
CA LEU A 141 24.50 -12.84 -7.76
C LEU A 141 24.68 -13.61 -9.08
N VAL A 142 25.93 -13.94 -9.42
CA VAL A 142 26.25 -14.73 -10.62
C VAL A 142 25.61 -16.12 -10.53
N GLU A 143 25.73 -16.81 -9.40
CA GLU A 143 25.10 -18.11 -9.18
C GLU A 143 23.58 -18.05 -9.35
N LYS A 144 22.94 -17.04 -8.75
CA LYS A 144 21.50 -16.81 -8.91
C LYS A 144 21.10 -16.60 -10.37
N ASN A 145 21.85 -15.78 -11.11
CA ASN A 145 21.56 -15.52 -12.52
C ASN A 145 21.74 -16.78 -13.39
N ILE A 146 22.77 -17.59 -13.12
CA ILE A 146 22.96 -18.88 -13.79
C ILE A 146 21.75 -19.79 -13.57
N MET A 147 21.24 -19.85 -12.34
CA MET A 147 20.05 -20.63 -11.98
C MET A 147 18.80 -20.13 -12.74
N GLU A 148 18.51 -18.83 -12.71
CA GLU A 148 17.36 -18.25 -13.41
C GLU A 148 17.42 -18.45 -14.94
N ILE A 149 18.62 -18.36 -15.54
CA ILE A 149 18.82 -18.66 -16.96
C ILE A 149 18.54 -20.15 -17.23
N GLY A 150 18.99 -21.05 -16.36
CA GLY A 150 18.71 -22.48 -16.44
C GLY A 150 17.21 -22.79 -16.43
N GLU A 151 16.46 -22.19 -15.52
CA GLU A 151 15.00 -22.35 -15.43
C GLU A 151 14.28 -21.83 -16.68
N LYS A 152 14.71 -20.69 -17.22
CA LYS A 152 14.17 -20.12 -18.46
C LYS A 152 14.44 -21.00 -19.67
N ILE A 153 15.66 -21.55 -19.78
CA ILE A 153 16.02 -22.50 -20.84
C ILE A 153 15.11 -23.73 -20.79
N GLU A 154 14.88 -24.29 -19.60
CA GLU A 154 14.03 -25.48 -19.45
C GLU A 154 12.56 -25.18 -19.79
N SER A 155 12.07 -24.01 -19.38
CA SER A 155 10.73 -23.53 -19.73
C SER A 155 10.55 -23.39 -21.25
N LEU A 156 11.54 -22.82 -21.95
CA LEU A 156 11.53 -22.68 -23.41
C LEU A 156 11.58 -24.04 -24.12
N LYS A 157 12.39 -24.99 -23.64
CA LYS A 157 12.41 -26.35 -24.17
C LYS A 157 11.05 -27.03 -24.05
N LYS A 158 10.32 -26.80 -22.95
CA LYS A 158 8.98 -27.35 -22.76
C LYS A 158 7.97 -26.81 -23.77
N ILE A 159 8.04 -25.51 -24.09
CA ILE A 159 7.20 -24.87 -25.11
C ILE A 159 7.52 -25.42 -26.50
N MET A 160 8.80 -25.65 -26.82
CA MET A 160 9.17 -26.23 -28.12
C MET A 160 8.75 -27.69 -28.30
N ARG A 161 8.48 -28.41 -27.20
CA ARG A 161 8.03 -29.82 -27.21
C ARG A 161 6.50 -29.98 -27.28
N THR A 162 5.71 -28.92 -27.14
CA THR A 162 4.25 -29.03 -27.28
C THR A 162 3.86 -29.15 -28.76
N PRO A 163 3.11 -30.19 -29.17
CA PRO A 163 2.66 -30.34 -30.56
C PRO A 163 1.80 -29.14 -30.97
N PRO A 164 1.84 -28.71 -32.26
CA PRO A 164 0.94 -27.67 -32.74
C PRO A 164 -0.52 -28.09 -32.50
N PRO A 165 -1.40 -27.14 -32.13
CA PRO A 165 -2.81 -27.44 -31.90
C PRO A 165 -3.41 -28.08 -33.16
N PRO A 166 -4.28 -29.10 -33.02
CA PRO A 166 -4.88 -29.76 -34.15
C PRO A 166 -5.64 -28.73 -35.01
N PRO A 167 -5.60 -28.87 -36.35
CA PRO A 167 -6.28 -27.93 -37.23
C PRO A 167 -7.77 -27.84 -36.87
N PRO A 168 -8.37 -26.63 -36.92
CA PRO A 168 -9.77 -26.46 -36.57
C PRO A 168 -10.63 -27.37 -37.45
N PRO A 169 -11.69 -27.99 -36.89
CA PRO A 169 -12.54 -28.90 -37.63
C PRO A 169 -13.13 -28.19 -38.86
N PRO A 170 -13.27 -28.88 -40.01
CA PRO A 170 -13.80 -28.28 -41.22
C PRO A 170 -15.15 -27.63 -40.92
N GLN A 171 -15.26 -26.32 -41.15
CA GLN A 171 -16.55 -25.65 -41.11
C GLN A 171 -17.41 -26.31 -42.19
N ARG A 172 -18.41 -27.11 -41.78
CA ARG A 172 -19.40 -27.64 -42.69
C ARG A 172 -20.04 -26.44 -43.38
N LEU A 173 -19.69 -26.22 -44.65
CA LEU A 173 -20.44 -25.35 -45.53
C LEU A 173 -21.89 -25.82 -45.41
N ARG A 174 -22.73 -25.00 -44.78
CA ARG A 174 -24.17 -25.23 -44.71
C ARG A 174 -24.66 -25.14 -46.15
N THR A 175 -24.66 -26.28 -46.83
CA THR A 175 -25.12 -26.39 -48.22
C THR A 175 -26.52 -25.82 -48.28
N LYS A 176 -26.81 -25.06 -49.34
CA LYS A 176 -28.07 -24.35 -49.64
C LYS A 176 -29.32 -25.27 -49.77
N LEU A 177 -29.37 -26.41 -49.09
CA LEU A 177 -30.52 -27.33 -49.05
C LEU A 177 -31.60 -26.93 -48.04
N GLN A 178 -31.34 -26.00 -47.11
CA GLN A 178 -32.40 -25.46 -46.23
C GLN A 178 -33.26 -24.37 -46.90
N ILE A 179 -32.83 -23.78 -48.03
CA ILE A 179 -33.63 -22.79 -48.77
C ILE A 179 -34.60 -23.46 -49.76
N LEU A 180 -34.32 -24.68 -50.21
CA LEU A 180 -35.21 -25.43 -51.11
C LEU A 180 -36.34 -26.20 -50.40
N ARG A 181 -36.22 -26.49 -49.10
CA ARG A 181 -37.30 -27.12 -48.30
C ARG A 181 -38.35 -26.14 -47.75
N ALA A 182 -38.11 -24.82 -47.83
CA ALA A 182 -39.10 -23.81 -47.42
C ALA A 182 -40.02 -23.34 -48.58
N ARG A 183 -39.84 -23.88 -49.80
CA ARG A 183 -40.67 -23.52 -50.98
C ARG A 183 -41.71 -24.57 -51.40
N GLN A 184 -41.83 -25.68 -50.67
CA GLN A 184 -42.81 -26.73 -50.95
C GLN A 184 -44.01 -26.79 -49.97
N HIS A 185 -44.15 -25.82 -49.06
CA HIS A 185 -45.29 -25.73 -48.14
C HIS A 185 -46.09 -24.41 -48.25
N VAL A 186 -46.05 -23.76 -49.43
CA VAL A 186 -47.01 -22.72 -49.79
C VAL A 186 -47.57 -23.04 -51.17
N ASN A 187 -48.52 -23.97 -51.18
CA ASN A 187 -49.64 -24.05 -52.11
C ASN A 187 -50.78 -24.72 -51.35
#